data_AF-A0A080ZV69-F1
#
_entry.id   AF-A0A080ZV69-F1
#
_cell.length_a   1.000
_cell.length_b   1.000
_cell.length_c   1.000
_cell.angle_alpha   90.00
_cell.angle_beta   90.00
_cell.angle_gamma   90.00
#
_symmetry.space_group_name_H-M   'P 1'
#
loop_
_entity.id
_entity.type
_entity.pdbx_description
1 polymer ?
#
loop_
_entity_poly.entity_id
_entity_poly.type
_entity_poly.pdbx_seq_one_letter_code
_entity_poly.pdbx_strand_id
1 'polypeptide(L)' 'MEQLVLGGNTFDHHAYVRYATDVTFQQRNMPSGKMKERAAYYSAKHHLHGYKVEVSVLPNGLALNCT' A
#
# COMPACT_ATOMS: atom_id res chain seq x y z
N MET A 1 0.33 17.65 12.71
CA MET A 1 -0.61 16.74 13.41
C MET A 1 -1.79 17.50 13.97
N GLU A 2 -1.60 18.59 14.72
CA GLU A 2 -2.72 19.38 15.26
C GLU A 2 -3.75 19.79 14.20
N GLN A 3 -3.34 20.28 13.03
CA GLN A 3 -4.29 20.62 11.96
C GLN A 3 -5.09 19.42 11.40
N LEU A 4 -4.49 18.21 11.37
CA LEU A 4 -5.18 17.00 10.91
C LEU A 4 -6.21 16.53 11.96
N VAL A 5 -5.83 16.60 13.24
CA VAL A 5 -6.69 16.28 14.39
C VAL A 5 -7.86 17.26 14.49
N LEU A 6 -7.58 18.56 14.40
CA LEU A 6 -8.60 19.62 14.43
C LEU A 6 -9.53 19.57 13.21
N GLY A 7 -9.01 19.12 12.06
CA GLY A 7 -9.77 18.97 10.82
C GLY A 7 -10.53 17.65 10.68
N GLY A 8 -10.50 16.75 11.67
CA GLY A 8 -11.16 15.45 11.62
C GLY A 8 -10.57 14.46 10.60
N ASN A 9 -9.38 14.75 10.06
CA ASN A 9 -8.69 13.90 9.10
C ASN A 9 -7.71 12.98 9.85
N THR A 10 -8.23 12.19 10.78
CA THR A 10 -7.48 11.21 11.58
C THR A 10 -8.09 9.83 11.43
N PHE A 11 -7.30 8.77 11.65
CA PHE A 11 -7.85 7.42 11.75
C PHE A 11 -8.79 7.31 12.96
N ASP A 12 -10.00 6.80 12.75
CA ASP A 12 -11.07 6.73 13.75
C ASP A 12 -10.63 6.16 15.11
N HIS A 13 -9.77 5.14 15.10
CA HIS A 13 -9.33 4.42 16.30
C HIS A 13 -7.92 4.80 16.76
N HIS A 14 -7.20 5.64 15.99
CA HIS A 14 -5.77 5.88 16.16
C HIS A 14 -5.40 7.34 15.88
N ALA A 15 -5.96 8.28 16.64
CA ALA A 15 -5.78 9.72 16.45
C ALA A 15 -4.32 10.22 16.54
N TYR A 16 -3.42 9.44 17.15
CA TYR A 16 -1.99 9.77 17.27
C TYR A 16 -1.14 9.28 16.08
N VAL A 17 -1.69 8.40 15.24
CA VAL A 17 -0.94 7.79 14.14
C VAL A 17 -0.77 8.78 13.00
N ARG A 18 0.48 8.98 12.57
CA ARG A 18 0.83 9.92 11.50
C ARG A 18 0.63 9.35 10.10
N TYR A 19 0.75 8.04 9.97
CA TYR A 19 0.58 7.27 8.73
C TYR A 19 0.36 5.80 9.08
N ALA A 20 -0.38 5.08 8.25
CA ALA A 20 -0.48 3.62 8.29
C ALA A 20 0.44 3.03 7.22
N THR A 21 1.09 1.90 7.49
CA THR A 21 1.88 1.17 6.49
C THR A 21 1.18 -0.13 6.15
N ASP A 22 0.98 -0.40 4.86
CA ASP A 22 0.47 -1.67 4.38
C ASP A 22 1.17 -2.08 3.09
N VAL A 23 0.95 -3.30 2.65
CA VAL A 23 1.54 -3.85 1.44
C VAL A 23 0.49 -3.99 0.35
N THR A 24 0.76 -3.39 -0.81
CA THR A 24 -0.05 -3.55 -2.02
C THR A 24 0.69 -4.33 -3.11
N PHE A 25 -0.05 -4.79 -4.12
CA PHE A 25 0.48 -5.47 -5.30
C PHE A 25 0.32 -4.57 -6.53
N GLN A 26 1.44 -4.12 -7.10
CA GLN A 26 1.43 -3.34 -8.33
C GLN A 26 1.38 -4.25 -9.55
N GLN A 27 0.20 -4.37 -10.16
CA GLN A 27 -0.02 -5.19 -11.36
C GLN A 27 0.73 -4.65 -12.58
N ARG A 28 0.86 -3.32 -12.71
CA ARG A 28 1.48 -2.65 -13.87
C ARG A 28 2.98 -2.92 -13.99
N ASN A 29 3.64 -3.18 -12.87
CA ASN A 29 5.07 -3.42 -12.84
C ASN A 29 5.43 -4.89 -13.00
N MET A 30 4.48 -5.79 -13.32
CA MET A 30 4.77 -7.21 -13.41
C MET A 30 5.98 -7.50 -14.30
N PRO A 31 7.00 -8.23 -13.82
CA PRO A 31 8.20 -8.44 -14.60
C PRO A 31 7.85 -9.20 -15.88
N SER A 32 8.28 -8.65 -17.01
CA SER A 32 8.22 -9.32 -18.30
C SER A 32 9.20 -10.49 -18.27
N GLY A 33 8.70 -11.72 -18.40
CA GLY A 33 9.53 -12.91 -18.27
C GLY A 33 8.75 -14.20 -18.51
N LYS A 34 9.46 -15.33 -18.51
CA LYS A 34 8.84 -16.65 -18.65
C LYS A 34 7.95 -16.94 -17.44
N MET A 35 6.98 -17.84 -17.61
CA MET A 35 6.01 -18.19 -16.54
C MET A 35 6.68 -18.57 -15.22
N LYS A 36 7.84 -19.24 -15.27
CA LYS A 36 8.64 -19.60 -14.09
C LYS A 36 9.16 -18.39 -13.31
N GLU A 37 9.53 -17.31 -13.99
CA GLU A 37 10.02 -16.08 -13.37
C GLU A 37 8.87 -15.27 -12.76
N ARG A 38 7.70 -15.28 -13.43
CA ARG A 38 6.48 -14.62 -12.93
C ARG A 38 5.85 -15.31 -11.72
N ALA A 39 6.13 -16.60 -11.52
CA ALA A 39 5.63 -17.36 -10.39
C ALA A 39 6.13 -16.81 -9.04
N ALA A 40 7.35 -16.27 -8.99
CA ALA A 40 7.91 -15.65 -7.78
C ALA A 40 7.15 -14.40 -7.32
N TYR A 41 6.38 -13.78 -8.23
CA TYR A 41 5.60 -12.57 -7.98
C TYR A 41 4.12 -12.87 -7.74
N TYR A 42 3.75 -14.13 -7.61
CA TYR A 42 2.38 -14.53 -7.30
C TYR A 42 2.14 -14.50 -5.80
N SER A 43 1.05 -13.88 -5.39
CA SER A 43 0.55 -13.96 -4.02
C SER A 43 -0.64 -14.88 -3.94
N ALA A 44 -0.47 -16.03 -3.28
CA ALA A 44 -1.55 -16.99 -3.08
C ALA A 44 -2.72 -16.40 -2.25
N LYS A 45 -2.41 -15.53 -1.29
CA LYS A 45 -3.42 -14.87 -0.44
C LYS A 45 -4.33 -13.93 -1.23
N HIS A 46 -3.77 -13.21 -2.20
CA HIS A 46 -4.49 -12.17 -2.94
C HIS A 46 -4.85 -12.60 -4.37
N HIS A 47 -4.45 -13.80 -4.79
CA HIS A 47 -4.66 -14.35 -6.13
C HIS A 47 -4.19 -13.42 -7.27
N LEU A 48 -3.11 -12.66 -7.04
CA LEU A 48 -2.60 -11.65 -7.95
C LEU A 48 -1.10 -11.84 -8.19
N HIS A 49 -0.68 -11.52 -9.42
CA HIS A 49 0.72 -11.35 -9.76
C HIS A 49 1.09 -9.87 -9.72
N GLY A 50 2.22 -9.53 -9.12
CA GLY A 50 2.72 -8.17 -9.13
C GLY A 50 3.88 -7.97 -8.17
N TYR A 51 4.54 -6.82 -8.27
CA TYR A 51 5.52 -6.44 -7.26
C TYR A 51 4.80 -6.13 -5.95
N LYS A 52 5.29 -6.76 -4.88
CA LYS A 52 4.87 -6.47 -3.52
C LYS A 52 5.55 -5.18 -3.08
N VAL A 53 4.76 -4.13 -2.82
CA VAL A 53 5.28 -2.79 -2.48
C VAL A 53 4.67 -2.32 -1.17
N GLU A 54 5.52 -1.80 -0.28
CA GLU A 54 5.09 -1.13 0.94
C GLU A 54 4.60 0.29 0.63
N VAL A 55 3.39 0.58 1.06
CA VAL A 55 2.72 1.86 0.85
C VAL A 55 2.41 2.47 2.20
N SER A 56 2.64 3.78 2.31
CA SER A 56 2.27 4.56 3.50
C SER A 56 1.02 5.36 3.19
N VAL A 57 -0.02 5.22 4.01
CA VAL A 57 -1.29 5.94 3.85
C VAL A 57 -1.37 7.03 4.90
N LEU A 58 -1.61 8.25 4.45
CA LEU A 58 -1.83 9.40 5.31
C LEU A 58 -3.24 9.36 5.91
N PRO A 59 -3.47 10.05 7.05
CA PRO A 59 -4.78 10.12 7.69
C PRO A 59 -5.92 10.69 6.81
N ASN A 60 -5.59 11.43 5.77
CA ASN A 60 -6.54 11.93 4.76
C ASN A 60 -6.83 10.93 3.62
N GLY A 61 -6.33 9.69 3.73
CA GLY A 61 -6.52 8.63 2.74
C GLY A 61 -5.56 8.65 1.55
N LEU A 62 -4.63 9.62 1.47
CA LEU A 62 -3.65 9.65 0.38
C LEU A 62 -2.56 8.59 0.59
N ALA A 63 -2.31 7.80 -0.44
CA ALA A 63 -1.22 6.84 -0.48
C ALA A 63 0.08 7.50 -0.96
N LEU A 64 1.18 7.19 -0.28
CA LEU A 64 2.56 7.57 -0.59
C LEU A 64 3.34 6.30 -0.96
N ASN A 65 4.39 6.46 -1.78
CA ASN A 65 5.23 5.36 -2.27
C ASN A 65 4.50 4.33 -3.14
N CYS A 66 3.37 4.70 -3.73
CA CYS A 66 2.69 3.95 -4.77
C CYS A 66 3.19 4.40 -6.16
N THR A 67 4.25 3.75 -6.66
CA THR A 67 4.80 3.94 -8.02
C THR A 67 4.17 3.08 -9.11
#